data_AF-A0A445AZY1-F1
#
_entry.id   AF-A0A445AZY1-F1
#
_cell.length_a   1.000
_cell.length_b   1.000
_cell.length_c   1.000
_cell.angle_alpha   90.00
_cell.angle_beta   90.00
_cell.angle_gamma   90.00
#
_symmetry.space_group_name_H-M   'P 1'
#
loop_
_entity.id
_entity.type
_entity.pdbx_description
1 polymer ?
#
loop_
_entity_poly.entity_id
_entity_poly.type
_entity_poly.pdbx_seq_one_letter_code
_entity_poly.pdbx_strand_id
1 'polypeptide(L)'
;MTHKKKNGSYIHLDARVVSEATANVERQDESSKHLSQNDSLAQVLGKEHPGRVCALGAGPCPTQCPMKSTRGIAELTAKLEEEKVKRQSIHKQGCNLLAEVATELAFLGNTPDSSRAGSSSSGNHDPKQKF
;
A
#
# COMPACT_ATOMS: atom_id res chain seq x y z
N MET A 1 22.74 -10.09 -33.77
CA MET A 1 23.78 -9.39 -34.57
C MET A 1 24.99 -9.20 -33.66
N THR A 2 26.13 -9.82 -33.93
CA THR A 2 27.35 -9.69 -33.09
C THR A 2 28.41 -8.96 -33.91
N HIS A 3 29.04 -7.92 -33.35
CA HIS A 3 30.05 -7.12 -34.06
C HIS A 3 31.42 -7.82 -34.21
N LYS A 4 31.58 -9.02 -33.63
CA LYS A 4 32.78 -9.85 -33.67
C LYS A 4 32.49 -11.24 -34.22
N LYS A 5 33.47 -11.79 -34.95
CA LYS A 5 33.51 -13.18 -35.39
C LYS A 5 33.92 -14.10 -34.22
N LYS A 6 33.72 -15.41 -34.39
CA LYS A 6 34.12 -16.44 -33.40
C LYS A 6 35.60 -16.43 -33.02
N ASN A 7 36.46 -15.89 -33.88
CA ASN A 7 37.90 -15.74 -33.64
C ASN A 7 38.26 -14.42 -32.90
N GLY A 8 37.27 -13.64 -32.44
CA GLY A 8 37.46 -12.37 -31.74
C GLY A 8 37.69 -11.16 -32.65
N SER A 9 37.86 -11.35 -33.96
CA SER A 9 38.06 -10.24 -34.93
C SER A 9 36.75 -9.48 -35.19
N TYR A 10 36.85 -8.17 -35.42
CA TYR A 10 35.70 -7.33 -35.75
C TYR A 10 35.19 -7.59 -37.17
N ILE A 11 33.87 -7.57 -37.33
CA ILE A 11 33.21 -7.68 -38.65
C ILE A 11 33.31 -6.35 -39.42
N HIS A 12 33.25 -5.22 -38.71
CA HIS A 12 33.32 -3.87 -39.28
C HIS A 12 34.42 -3.04 -38.62
N LEU A 13 35.13 -2.23 -39.42
CA LEU A 13 36.20 -1.36 -38.93
C LEU A 13 35.67 -0.31 -37.94
N ASP A 14 34.56 0.35 -38.25
CA ASP A 14 33.96 1.36 -37.35
C ASP A 14 33.62 0.77 -35.99
N ALA A 15 33.15 -0.48 -35.93
CA ALA A 15 32.84 -1.13 -34.66
C ALA A 15 34.12 -1.38 -33.84
N ARG A 16 35.26 -1.65 -34.48
CA ARG A 16 36.56 -1.73 -33.82
C ARG A 16 36.98 -0.36 -33.28
N VAL A 17 36.89 0.68 -34.12
CA VAL A 17 37.26 2.07 -33.76
C VAL A 17 36.45 2.55 -32.56
N VAL A 18 35.14 2.37 -32.58
CA VAL A 18 34.27 2.75 -31.46
C VAL A 18 34.63 1.97 -30.20
N SER A 19 34.86 0.67 -30.31
CA SER A 19 35.18 -0.17 -29.14
C SER A 19 36.55 0.16 -28.55
N GLU A 20 37.55 0.47 -29.37
CA GLU A 20 38.87 0.94 -28.94
C GLU A 20 38.78 2.33 -28.29
N ALA A 21 37.98 3.23 -28.85
CA ALA A 21 37.75 4.55 -28.30
C ALA A 21 37.06 4.47 -26.92
N THR A 22 36.00 3.67 -26.78
CA THR A 22 35.32 3.45 -25.49
C THR A 22 36.28 2.84 -24.46
N ALA A 23 37.02 1.78 -24.82
CA ALA A 23 37.98 1.16 -23.92
C ALA A 23 39.13 2.11 -23.52
N ASN A 24 39.46 3.09 -24.37
CA ASN A 24 40.44 4.12 -24.03
C ASN A 24 39.87 5.17 -23.08
N VAL A 25 38.63 5.61 -23.29
CA VAL A 25 37.94 6.52 -22.36
C VAL A 25 37.81 5.87 -20.98
N GLU A 26 37.35 4.62 -20.91
CA GLU A 26 37.24 3.87 -19.64
C GLU A 26 38.59 3.70 -18.92
N ARG A 27 39.68 3.49 -19.66
CA ARG A 27 41.03 3.38 -19.06
C ARG A 27 41.55 4.70 -18.51
N GLN A 28 41.25 5.81 -19.18
CA GLN A 28 41.71 7.15 -18.81
C GLN A 28 40.81 7.79 -17.76
N ASP A 29 39.55 7.37 -17.69
CA ASP A 29 38.60 7.81 -16.69
C ASP A 29 38.83 7.09 -15.36
N GLU A 30 39.73 7.64 -14.57
CA GLU A 30 39.99 7.17 -13.20
C GLU A 30 38.77 7.33 -12.28
N SER A 31 37.78 8.15 -12.65
CA SER A 31 36.54 8.30 -11.88
C SER A 31 35.62 7.08 -11.99
N SER A 32 35.70 6.33 -13.09
CA SER A 32 34.93 5.09 -13.30
C SER A 32 35.22 3.99 -12.27
N LYS A 33 36.38 4.06 -11.60
CA LYS A 33 36.84 3.02 -10.67
C LYS A 33 36.31 3.25 -9.24
N HIS A 34 36.01 4.50 -8.89
CA HIS A 34 35.62 4.86 -7.52
C HIS A 34 34.67 6.06 -7.52
N LEU A 35 33.41 5.83 -7.16
CA LEU A 35 32.51 6.92 -6.79
C LEU A 35 33.08 7.64 -5.56
N SER A 36 33.05 8.98 -5.58
CA SER A 36 33.47 9.78 -4.44
C SER A 36 32.57 9.49 -3.24
N GLN A 37 33.16 9.37 -2.04
CA GLN A 37 32.40 9.16 -0.82
C GLN A 37 31.44 10.31 -0.49
N ASN A 38 31.68 11.50 -1.08
CA ASN A 38 30.83 12.67 -0.94
C ASN A 38 29.79 12.83 -2.06
N ASP A 39 29.77 11.91 -3.03
CA ASP A 39 28.76 11.91 -4.08
C ASP A 39 27.39 11.57 -3.48
N SER A 40 26.38 12.40 -3.74
CA SER A 40 25.02 12.19 -3.24
C SER A 40 24.41 10.87 -3.75
N LEU A 41 24.81 10.39 -4.94
CA LEU A 41 24.40 9.10 -5.47
C LEU A 41 25.11 7.96 -4.73
N ALA A 42 26.39 8.10 -4.39
CA ALA A 42 27.11 7.10 -3.60
C ALA A 42 26.54 6.97 -2.17
N GLN A 43 26.02 8.06 -1.60
CA GLN A 43 25.31 8.01 -0.32
C GLN A 43 23.98 7.24 -0.40
N VAL A 44 23.21 7.44 -1.48
CA VAL A 44 21.90 6.79 -1.65
C VAL A 44 22.04 5.33 -2.08
N LEU A 45 22.96 5.03 -3.01
CA LEU A 45 23.15 3.69 -3.58
C LEU A 45 24.12 2.83 -2.74
N GLY A 46 24.89 3.46 -1.85
CA GLY A 46 25.94 2.80 -1.09
C GLY A 46 27.16 2.44 -1.94
N LYS A 47 28.11 1.73 -1.32
CA LYS A 47 29.34 1.30 -2.00
C LYS A 47 29.02 0.23 -3.03
N GLU A 48 29.49 0.41 -4.27
CA GLU A 48 29.31 -0.59 -5.32
C GLU A 48 29.98 -1.92 -4.93
N HIS A 49 29.30 -3.03 -5.23
CA HIS A 49 29.80 -4.37 -4.99
C HIS A 49 29.96 -5.12 -6.32
N PRO A 50 31.18 -5.59 -6.66
CA PRO A 50 31.43 -6.31 -7.90
C PRO A 50 30.43 -7.47 -8.08
N GLY A 51 29.69 -7.47 -9.19
CA GLY A 51 28.67 -8.47 -9.50
C GLY A 51 27.26 -8.16 -8.99
N ARG A 52 27.06 -7.04 -8.27
CA ARG A 52 25.73 -6.51 -7.95
C ARG A 52 25.53 -5.20 -8.69
N VAL A 53 24.78 -5.24 -9.78
CA VAL A 53 24.31 -4.01 -10.43
C VAL A 53 23.27 -3.38 -9.50
N CYS A 54 23.62 -2.26 -8.86
CA CYS A 54 22.63 -1.40 -8.22
C CYS A 54 21.80 -0.75 -9.32
N ALA A 55 20.69 -1.39 -9.71
CA ALA A 55 19.73 -0.77 -10.61
C ALA A 55 19.10 0.44 -9.89
N LEU A 56 19.01 1.59 -10.56
CA LEU A 56 18.10 2.70 -10.22
C LEU A 56 16.62 2.31 -10.45
N GLY A 57 16.29 1.04 -10.25
CA GLY A 57 14.96 0.48 -10.41
C GLY A 57 14.30 0.36 -9.05
N ALA A 58 13.02 0.71 -9.00
CA ALA A 58 12.18 0.63 -7.81
C ALA A 58 12.50 -0.65 -7.00
N GLY A 59 13.01 -0.45 -5.78
CA GLY A 59 13.13 -1.52 -4.79
C GLY A 59 11.77 -2.22 -4.60
N PRO A 60 11.76 -3.39 -3.93
CA PRO A 60 10.53 -4.16 -3.76
C PRO A 60 9.40 -3.23 -3.32
N CYS A 61 8.36 -3.15 -4.15
CA CYS A 61 7.18 -2.36 -3.85
C CYS A 61 6.73 -2.78 -2.44
N PRO A 62 6.41 -1.86 -1.51
CA PRO A 62 5.93 -2.24 -0.17
C PRO A 62 4.77 -3.26 -0.21
N THR A 63 4.04 -3.32 -1.32
CA THR A 63 2.98 -4.30 -1.60
C THR A 63 3.47 -5.73 -1.90
N GLN A 64 4.75 -5.92 -2.24
CA GLN A 64 5.37 -7.23 -2.54
C GLN A 64 6.05 -7.87 -1.33
N CYS A 65 6.18 -7.15 -0.21
CA CYS A 65 6.65 -7.71 1.05
C CYS A 65 5.45 -8.07 1.94
N PRO A 66 5.03 -9.34 2.04
CA PRO A 66 4.17 -9.75 3.14
C PRO A 66 5.05 -9.89 4.40
N MET A 67 5.64 -8.79 4.89
CA MET A 67 6.21 -8.75 6.24
C MET A 67 5.08 -8.63 7.24
N LYS A 68 4.22 -9.63 7.28
CA LYS A 68 3.31 -9.82 8.39
C LYS A 68 4.12 -10.52 9.47
N SER A 69 4.63 -9.76 10.44
CA SER A 69 5.17 -10.34 11.67
C SER A 69 4.11 -11.29 12.22
N THR A 70 4.34 -12.59 12.12
CA THR A 70 3.39 -13.65 12.47
C THR A 70 2.89 -13.51 13.90
N ARG A 71 3.74 -12.96 14.78
CA ARG A 71 3.42 -12.65 16.17
C ARG A 71 2.35 -11.56 16.32
N GLY A 72 2.40 -10.50 15.51
CA GLY A 72 1.41 -9.43 15.55
C GLY A 72 0.05 -9.84 14.98
N ILE A 73 0.04 -10.71 13.96
CA ILE A 73 -1.20 -11.23 13.38
C ILE A 73 -1.96 -12.07 14.41
N ALA A 74 -1.29 -13.02 15.06
CA ALA A 74 -1.94 -13.91 16.01
C ALA A 74 -2.57 -13.14 17.19
N GLU A 75 -1.86 -12.14 17.71
CA GLU A 75 -2.36 -11.28 18.78
C GLU A 75 -3.58 -10.45 18.33
N LEU A 76 -3.52 -9.85 17.14
CA LEU A 76 -4.64 -9.08 16.59
C LEU A 76 -5.85 -9.97 16.27
N THR A 77 -5.63 -11.19 15.77
CA THR A 77 -6.70 -12.16 15.51
C THR A 77 -7.36 -12.61 16.81
N ALA A 78 -6.61 -12.88 17.88
CA ALA A 78 -7.18 -13.22 19.18
C ALA A 78 -8.03 -12.08 19.76
N LYS A 79 -7.54 -10.84 19.70
CA LYS A 79 -8.29 -9.65 20.16
C LYS A 79 -9.57 -9.42 19.35
N LEU A 80 -9.54 -9.69 18.04
CA LEU A 80 -10.71 -9.53 17.17
C LEU A 80 -11.81 -10.56 17.49
N GLU A 81 -11.45 -11.82 17.77
CA GLU A 81 -12.44 -12.83 18.16
C GLU A 81 -13.05 -12.55 19.54
N GLU A 82 -12.25 -12.10 20.51
CA GLU A 82 -12.76 -11.68 21.84
C GLU A 82 -13.78 -10.54 21.72
N GLU A 83 -13.44 -9.52 20.93
CA GLU A 83 -14.28 -8.34 20.71
C GLU A 83 -15.60 -8.70 20.01
N LYS A 84 -15.53 -9.60 19.03
CA LYS A 84 -16.70 -10.13 18.32
C LYS A 84 -17.66 -10.90 19.23
N VAL A 85 -17.13 -11.73 20.12
CA VAL A 85 -17.93 -12.46 21.13
C VAL A 85 -18.63 -11.46 22.06
N LYS A 86 -17.91 -10.42 22.52
CA LYS A 86 -18.48 -9.37 23.38
C LYS A 86 -19.64 -8.64 22.69
N ARG A 87 -19.46 -8.22 21.43
CA ARG A 87 -20.54 -7.59 20.65
C ARG A 87 -21.75 -8.49 20.49
N GLN A 88 -21.53 -9.77 20.21
CA GLN A 88 -22.64 -10.73 20.03
C GLN A 88 -23.42 -10.95 21.33
N SER A 89 -22.76 -10.96 22.48
CA SER A 89 -23.43 -11.03 23.78
C SER A 89 -24.29 -9.80 24.05
N ILE A 90 -23.76 -8.60 23.81
CA ILE A 90 -24.49 -7.34 23.99
C ILE A 90 -25.70 -7.30 23.05
N HIS A 91 -25.54 -7.70 21.79
CA HIS A 91 -26.65 -7.75 20.83
C HIS A 91 -27.76 -8.71 21.28
N LYS A 92 -27.41 -9.91 21.76
CA LYS A 92 -28.39 -10.88 22.28
C LYS A 92 -29.14 -10.34 23.51
N GLN A 93 -28.42 -9.74 24.46
CA GLN A 93 -29.03 -9.14 25.65
C GLN A 93 -29.96 -7.97 25.29
N GLY A 94 -29.54 -7.11 24.35
CA GLY A 94 -30.36 -6.03 23.84
C GLY A 94 -31.64 -6.52 23.16
N CYS A 95 -31.56 -7.56 22.31
CA CYS A 95 -32.74 -8.17 21.70
C CYS A 95 -33.69 -8.77 22.73
N ASN A 96 -33.17 -9.41 23.79
CA ASN A 96 -34.00 -9.99 24.84
C ASN A 96 -34.75 -8.90 25.64
N LEU A 97 -34.06 -7.82 26.02
CA LEU A 97 -34.68 -6.71 26.73
C LEU A 97 -35.72 -5.98 25.87
N LEU A 98 -35.45 -5.83 24.56
CA LEU A 98 -36.39 -5.21 23.63
C LEU A 98 -37.64 -6.08 23.44
N ALA A 99 -37.49 -7.41 23.42
CA ALA A 99 -38.62 -8.34 23.37
C ALA A 99 -39.47 -8.27 24.66
N GLU A 100 -38.86 -8.19 25.84
CA GLU A 100 -39.55 -8.07 27.12
C GLU A 100 -40.33 -6.74 27.23
N VAL A 101 -39.69 -5.62 26.86
CA VAL A 101 -40.33 -4.30 26.80
C VAL A 101 -41.46 -4.27 25.77
N ALA A 102 -41.29 -4.94 24.62
CA ALA A 102 -42.36 -5.05 23.63
C ALA A 102 -43.54 -5.88 24.14
N THR A 103 -43.31 -6.94 24.90
CA THR A 103 -44.40 -7.72 25.53
C THR A 103 -45.12 -6.93 26.62
N GLU A 104 -44.41 -6.14 27.43
CA GLU A 104 -45.05 -5.28 28.42
C GLU A 104 -45.82 -4.12 27.78
N LEU A 105 -45.27 -3.45 26.76
CA LEU A 105 -45.99 -2.41 26.02
C LEU A 105 -47.20 -2.97 25.27
N ALA A 106 -47.14 -4.20 24.76
CA ALA A 106 -48.28 -4.87 24.16
C ALA A 106 -49.36 -5.27 25.19
N PHE A 107 -49.00 -5.40 26.47
CA PHE A 107 -49.93 -5.61 27.57
C PHE A 107 -50.55 -4.30 28.08
N LEU A 108 -49.80 -3.18 28.04
CA LEU A 108 -50.29 -1.85 28.39
C LEU A 108 -51.01 -1.12 27.24
N GLY A 109 -50.75 -1.49 25.98
CA GLY A 109 -51.29 -0.87 24.77
C GLY A 109 -52.77 -1.18 24.48
N ASN A 110 -53.45 -1.91 25.36
CA ASN A 110 -54.86 -2.26 25.23
C ASN A 110 -55.81 -1.14 25.67
N THR A 111 -55.33 0.08 25.94
CA THR A 111 -56.20 1.25 26.14
C THR A 111 -56.47 1.95 24.80
N PRO A 112 -57.70 1.90 24.26
CA PRO A 112 -58.06 2.67 23.10
C PRO A 112 -58.41 4.09 23.55
N ASP A 113 -57.53 5.05 23.30
CA ASP A 113 -57.92 6.47 23.34
C ASP A 113 -57.05 7.22 22.33
N SER A 114 -57.60 7.55 21.15
CA SER A 114 -58.52 8.65 20.88
C SER A 114 -57.78 9.96 20.61
N SER A 115 -57.99 10.46 19.38
CA SER A 115 -57.74 11.81 18.88
C SER A 115 -56.27 12.21 18.68
N ARG A 116 -55.86 13.13 17.79
CA ARG A 116 -56.33 13.74 16.52
C ARG A 116 -55.32 14.88 16.27
N ALA A 117 -55.14 15.23 14.99
CA ALA A 117 -54.44 16.42 14.45
C ALA A 117 -52.92 16.38 14.49
N GLY A 118 -52.17 16.86 13.51
CA GLY A 118 -52.48 17.61 12.30
C GLY A 118 -51.16 18.23 11.80
N SER A 119 -50.89 18.06 10.51
CA SER A 119 -50.07 18.90 9.59
C SER A 119 -48.89 19.73 10.15
N SER A 120 -47.70 19.59 9.58
CA SER A 120 -47.22 20.51 8.51
C SER A 120 -45.71 20.44 8.25
N SER A 121 -45.42 20.26 6.95
CA SER A 121 -44.28 20.70 6.14
C SER A 121 -43.50 21.94 6.64
N SER A 122 -42.17 21.90 6.58
CA SER A 122 -41.38 23.03 6.05
C SER A 122 -40.07 22.55 5.41
N GLY A 123 -39.82 23.03 4.19
CA GLY A 123 -38.67 22.67 3.38
C GLY A 123 -37.42 23.51 3.70
N ASN A 124 -36.27 23.03 3.25
CA ASN A 124 -35.04 23.83 3.27
C ASN A 124 -34.39 23.83 1.88
N HIS A 125 -34.14 25.05 1.43
CA HIS A 125 -33.46 25.44 0.21
C HIS A 125 -31.96 25.08 0.23
N ASP A 126 -31.48 24.70 -0.95
CA ASP A 126 -30.08 24.52 -1.35
C ASP A 126 -29.41 25.87 -1.68
N PRO A 127 -28.17 26.13 -1.24
CA PRO A 127 -27.29 27.07 -1.90
C PRO A 127 -26.01 26.39 -2.42
N LYS A 128 -26.00 26.27 -3.75
CA LYS A 128 -24.84 26.18 -4.66
C LYS A 128 -23.54 26.77 -4.08
N GLN A 129 -22.45 25.99 -4.16
CA GLN A 129 -21.09 26.54 -4.18
C GLN A 129 -20.47 26.31 -5.56
N LYS A 130 -20.28 27.42 -6.27
CA LYS A 130 -19.28 27.58 -7.33
C LYS A 130 -17.89 27.48 -6.69
N PHE A 131 -16.96 26.76 -7.31
CA PHE A 131 -15.88 27.32 -8.12
C PHE A 131 -15.34 26.23 -9.05
#